data_AF-A0A1Q7KJZ0-F1
#
_entry.id   AF-A0A1Q7KJZ0-F1
#
_cell.length_a   1.000
_cell.length_b   1.000
_cell.length_c   1.000
_cell.angle_alpha   90.00
_cell.angle_beta   90.00
_cell.angle_gamma   90.00
#
_symmetry.space_group_name_H-M   'P 1'
#
loop_
_entity.id
_entity.type
_entity.pdbx_description
1 polymer ?
#
loop_
_entity_poly.entity_id
_entity_poly.type
_entity_poly.pdbx_seq_one_letter_code
_entity_poly.pdbx_strand_id
1 'polypeptide(L)'
;MPLRLRVFYSLLTGALLLIPLVALYSELSKRSDIWWTPATNQLPLAESRDRVEIYVRGRPLGMLVDQGHLAITDSAGPHVLTSQDIAVRLNNWDRVRIQRLPVLLIYTAVLGAGILALVVVATGRLAYREEREPVAG
;
A
#
# COMPACT_ATOMS: atom_id res chain seq x y z
N MET A 1 2.36 -38.60 15.43
CA MET A 1 2.23 -37.60 16.53
C MET A 1 1.04 -37.97 17.41
N PRO A 2 1.19 -37.96 18.74
CA PRO A 2 0.10 -38.25 19.68
C PRO A 2 -0.98 -37.15 19.67
N LEU A 3 -2.24 -37.53 19.88
CA LEU A 3 -3.44 -36.65 19.78
C LEU A 3 -3.33 -35.40 20.67
N ARG A 4 -2.78 -35.55 21.88
CA ARG A 4 -2.62 -34.45 22.86
C ARG A 4 -1.70 -33.35 22.35
N LEU A 5 -0.57 -33.70 21.72
CA LEU A 5 0.33 -32.70 21.14
C LEU A 5 -0.31 -32.00 19.92
N ARG A 6 -1.08 -32.73 19.10
CA ARG A 6 -1.82 -32.10 17.99
C ARG A 6 -2.79 -31.03 18.49
N VAL A 7 -3.60 -31.35 19.49
CA VAL A 7 -4.56 -30.39 20.09
C VAL A 7 -3.82 -29.19 20.69
N PHE A 8 -2.74 -29.41 21.42
CA PHE A 8 -1.95 -28.34 22.02
C PHE A 8 -1.37 -27.38 20.96
N TYR A 9 -0.72 -27.90 19.92
CA TYR A 9 -0.16 -27.06 18.87
C TYR A 9 -1.24 -26.35 18.06
N SER A 10 -2.38 -26.99 17.78
CA SER A 10 -3.50 -26.33 17.10
C SER A 10 -4.06 -25.16 17.91
N LEU A 11 -4.21 -25.32 19.24
CA LEU A 11 -4.66 -24.23 20.11
C LEU A 11 -3.62 -23.11 20.19
N LEU A 12 -2.34 -23.45 20.32
CA LEU A 12 -1.26 -22.47 20.36
C LEU A 12 -1.20 -21.66 19.06
N THR A 13 -1.27 -22.32 17.90
CA THR A 13 -1.30 -21.63 16.60
C THR A 13 -2.55 -20.78 16.45
N GLY A 14 -3.72 -21.27 16.84
CA GLY A 14 -4.96 -20.49 16.83
C GLY A 14 -4.86 -19.22 17.68
N ALA A 15 -4.33 -19.33 18.90
CA ALA A 15 -4.12 -18.19 19.78
C ALA A 15 -3.13 -17.17 19.19
N LEU A 16 -2.03 -17.64 18.58
CA LEU A 16 -1.05 -16.77 17.93
C LEU A 16 -1.63 -16.05 16.71
N LEU A 17 -2.58 -16.66 15.98
CA LEU A 17 -3.25 -16.04 14.83
C LEU A 17 -4.26 -14.95 15.21
N LEU A 18 -4.75 -14.93 16.46
CA LEU A 18 -5.64 -13.86 16.92
C LEU A 18 -4.95 -12.49 16.95
N ILE A 19 -3.64 -12.45 17.25
CA ILE A 19 -2.85 -11.21 17.33
C ILE A 19 -2.88 -10.45 15.99
N PRO A 20 -2.44 -11.01 14.84
CA PRO A 20 -2.50 -10.32 13.57
C PRO A 20 -3.95 -10.09 13.08
N LEU A 21 -4.90 -10.95 13.45
CA LEU A 21 -6.30 -10.78 13.08
C LEU A 21 -6.91 -9.52 13.70
N VAL A 22 -6.66 -9.29 15.00
CA VAL A 22 -7.11 -8.08 15.70
C VAL A 22 -6.42 -6.84 15.13
N ALA A 23 -5.12 -6.91 14.85
CA ALA A 23 -4.40 -5.80 14.23
C ALA A 23 -4.97 -5.42 12.86
N LEU A 24 -5.27 -6.42 12.01
CA LEU A 24 -5.87 -6.20 10.70
C LEU A 24 -7.27 -5.59 10.81
N TYR A 25 -8.12 -6.11 11.70
CA TYR A 25 -9.46 -5.59 11.93
C TYR A 25 -9.42 -4.13 12.42
N SER A 26 -8.51 -3.82 13.35
CA SER A 26 -8.33 -2.46 13.84
C SER A 26 -7.96 -1.49 12.74
N GLU A 27 -7.10 -1.88 11.79
CA GLU A 27 -6.70 -1.00 10.69
C GLU A 27 -7.85 -0.78 9.70
N LEU A 28 -8.57 -1.84 9.35
CA LEU A 28 -9.71 -1.77 8.43
C LEU A 28 -10.91 -1.00 9.01
N SER A 29 -10.99 -0.90 10.33
CA SER A 29 -12.08 -0.19 11.02
C SER A 29 -11.80 1.31 11.21
N LYS A 30 -10.60 1.81 10.89
CA LYS A 30 -10.29 3.24 10.97
C LYS A 30 -11.10 4.02 9.93
N ARG A 31 -11.55 5.22 10.32
CA ARG A 31 -12.23 6.12 9.38
C ARG A 31 -11.26 6.59 8.30
N SER A 32 -11.76 6.74 7.08
CA SER A 32 -10.98 7.16 5.92
C SER A 32 -10.70 8.67 5.86
N ASP A 33 -11.37 9.48 6.70
CA ASP A 33 -11.30 10.95 6.70
C ASP A 33 -10.28 11.51 7.70
N ILE A 34 -9.51 10.68 8.40
CA ILE A 34 -8.58 11.13 9.46
C ILE A 34 -7.18 11.52 8.96
N TRP A 35 -6.86 11.22 7.70
CA TRP A 35 -5.49 11.34 7.15
C TRP A 35 -5.24 12.63 6.35
N TRP A 36 -6.00 13.69 6.63
CA TRP A 36 -5.73 15.01 6.05
C TRP A 36 -4.49 15.63 6.68
N THR A 37 -3.68 16.31 5.87
CA THR A 37 -2.63 17.19 6.38
C THR A 37 -3.25 18.24 7.31
N PRO A 38 -2.74 18.44 8.53
CA PRO A 38 -3.25 19.44 9.45
C PRO A 38 -3.30 20.82 8.78
N ALA A 39 -4.37 21.58 9.03
CA ALA A 39 -4.55 22.91 8.43
C ALA A 39 -3.44 23.90 8.80
N THR A 40 -2.70 23.65 9.89
CA THR A 40 -1.54 24.44 10.32
C THR A 40 -0.25 24.11 9.57
N ASN A 41 -0.22 23.05 8.76
CA ASN A 41 0.95 22.60 8.01
C ASN A 41 0.62 22.40 6.53
N GLN A 42 -0.04 23.39 5.92
CA GLN A 42 -0.36 23.37 4.49
C GLN A 42 0.91 23.51 3.65
N LEU A 43 1.05 22.64 2.65
CA LEU A 43 2.15 22.73 1.71
C LEU A 43 1.87 23.83 0.66
N PRO A 44 2.89 24.58 0.23
CA PRO A 44 2.78 25.48 -0.92
C PRO A 44 2.31 24.74 -2.17
N LEU A 45 1.62 25.46 -3.07
CA LEU A 45 1.12 24.90 -4.33
C LEU A 45 2.26 24.34 -5.21
N ALA A 46 3.44 24.96 -5.15
CA ALA A 46 4.63 24.50 -5.87
C ALA A 46 5.12 23.13 -5.38
N GLU A 47 5.12 22.91 -4.06
CA GLU A 47 5.55 21.65 -3.43
C GLU A 47 4.51 20.53 -3.56
N SER A 48 3.25 20.90 -3.76
CA SER A 48 2.14 19.95 -3.87
C SER A 48 2.01 19.32 -5.27
N ARG A 49 2.76 19.78 -6.27
CA ARG A 49 2.63 19.35 -7.68
C ARG A 49 2.77 17.84 -7.88
N ASP A 50 3.60 17.17 -7.08
CA ASP A 50 3.79 15.71 -7.18
C ASP A 50 2.56 14.92 -6.72
N ARG A 51 1.66 15.53 -5.95
CA ARG A 51 0.47 14.88 -5.38
C ARG A 51 -0.85 15.43 -5.95
N VAL A 52 -0.92 16.74 -6.15
CA VAL A 52 -2.14 17.47 -6.51
C VAL A 52 -1.80 18.60 -7.47
N GLU A 53 -2.52 18.67 -8.58
CA GLU A 53 -2.51 19.81 -9.48
C GLU A 53 -3.91 20.42 -9.55
N ILE A 54 -4.01 21.73 -9.38
CA ILE A 54 -5.28 22.47 -9.45
C ILE A 54 -5.33 23.20 -10.79
N TYR A 55 -6.47 23.13 -11.45
CA TYR A 55 -6.74 23.77 -12.73
C TYR A 55 -7.92 24.72 -12.60
N VAL A 56 -7.83 25.86 -13.28
CA VAL A 56 -8.93 26.82 -13.46
C VAL A 56 -9.15 26.99 -14.96
N ARG A 57 -10.36 26.66 -15.44
CA ARG A 57 -10.72 26.68 -16.87
C ARG A 57 -9.71 25.94 -17.75
N GLY A 58 -9.22 24.79 -17.28
CA GLY A 58 -8.26 23.95 -17.99
C GLY A 58 -6.79 24.42 -17.95
N ARG A 59 -6.47 25.51 -17.24
CA ARG A 59 -5.08 25.99 -17.07
C ARG A 59 -4.57 25.71 -15.64
N PRO A 60 -3.29 25.32 -15.45
CA PRO A 60 -2.74 25.08 -14.11
C PRO A 60 -2.75 26.35 -13.26
N LEU A 61 -3.27 26.26 -12.04
CA LEU A 61 -3.37 27.39 -11.11
C LEU A 61 -1.99 27.98 -10.79
N GLY A 62 -0.96 27.13 -10.60
CA GLY A 62 0.40 27.60 -10.34
C GLY A 62 0.92 28.52 -11.45
N MET A 63 0.67 28.17 -12.72
CA MET A 63 1.04 29.02 -13.85
C MET A 63 0.29 30.36 -13.84
N LEU A 64 -1.00 30.35 -13.50
CA LEU A 64 -1.80 31.58 -13.42
C LEU A 64 -1.31 32.49 -12.29
N VAL A 65 -0.92 31.92 -11.15
CA VAL A 65 -0.32 32.65 -10.02
C VAL A 65 1.03 33.24 -10.42
N ASP A 66 1.91 32.44 -11.02
CA ASP A 66 3.25 32.88 -11.46
C ASP A 66 3.16 34.02 -12.49
N GLN A 67 2.10 34.03 -13.32
CA GLN A 67 1.83 35.06 -14.31
C GLN A 67 1.04 36.27 -13.78
N GLY A 68 0.67 36.28 -12.49
CA GLY A 68 -0.12 37.36 -11.88
C GLY A 68 -1.60 37.40 -12.32
N HIS A 69 -2.09 36.36 -13.01
CA HIS A 69 -3.46 36.24 -13.52
C HIS A 69 -4.44 35.65 -12.48
N LEU A 70 -4.28 36.00 -11.21
CA LEU A 70 -5.14 35.54 -10.12
C LEU A 70 -6.56 36.13 -10.18
N ALA A 71 -6.78 37.16 -11.00
CA ALA A 71 -8.09 37.70 -11.33
C ALA A 71 -8.42 37.38 -12.78
N ILE A 72 -9.50 36.61 -13.01
CA ILE A 72 -10.05 36.43 -14.36
C ILE A 72 -11.00 37.61 -14.62
N THR A 73 -10.42 38.67 -15.19
CA THR A 73 -11.18 39.81 -15.70
C THR A 73 -11.37 39.58 -17.19
N ASP A 74 -12.60 39.35 -17.63
CA ASP A 74 -12.94 39.38 -19.06
C ASP A 74 -13.34 40.82 -19.45
N SER A 75 -13.63 41.04 -20.72
CA SER A 75 -14.10 42.30 -21.31
C SER A 75 -15.38 42.84 -20.63
N ALA A 76 -16.08 42.01 -19.85
CA ALA A 76 -17.29 42.32 -19.09
C ALA A 76 -17.05 42.59 -17.58
N GLY A 77 -15.81 42.57 -17.11
CA GLY A 77 -15.45 42.77 -15.69
C GLY A 77 -15.08 41.47 -14.94
N PRO A 78 -14.98 41.52 -13.60
CA PRO A 78 -14.59 40.38 -12.79
C PRO A 78 -15.58 39.22 -12.94
N HIS A 79 -15.11 38.04 -13.34
CA HIS A 79 -15.95 36.84 -13.40
C HIS A 79 -15.81 35.99 -12.14
N VAL A 80 -16.96 35.69 -11.52
CA VAL A 80 -17.05 34.78 -10.38
C VAL A 80 -16.79 33.36 -10.88
N LEU A 81 -15.76 32.72 -10.34
CA LEU A 81 -15.46 31.31 -10.59
C LEU A 81 -16.51 30.43 -9.91
N THR A 82 -17.01 29.44 -10.64
CA THR A 82 -17.88 28.40 -10.09
C THR A 82 -17.09 27.12 -9.81
N SER A 83 -17.68 26.19 -9.07
CA SER A 83 -17.06 24.89 -8.81
C SER A 83 -16.81 24.07 -10.08
N GLN A 84 -17.49 24.37 -11.19
CA GLN A 84 -17.30 23.70 -12.48
C GLN A 84 -16.07 24.22 -13.23
N ASP A 85 -15.64 25.44 -12.94
CA ASP A 85 -14.43 26.03 -13.52
C ASP A 85 -13.14 25.48 -12.88
N ILE A 86 -13.25 24.88 -11.70
CA ILE A 86 -12.13 24.39 -10.90
C ILE A 86 -12.06 22.86 -11.01
N ALA A 87 -10.97 22.37 -11.56
CA ALA A 87 -10.69 20.94 -11.62
C ALA A 87 -9.44 20.60 -10.79
N VAL A 88 -9.44 19.42 -10.18
CA VAL A 88 -8.30 18.91 -9.40
C VAL A 88 -7.83 17.61 -10.04
N ARG A 89 -6.55 17.55 -10.37
CA ARG A 89 -5.87 16.33 -10.81
C ARG A 89 -5.09 15.78 -9.62
N LEU A 90 -5.42 14.55 -9.23
CA LEU A 90 -4.75 13.85 -8.14
C LEU A 90 -3.77 12.84 -8.72
N ASN A 91 -2.54 12.82 -8.20
CA ASN A 91 -1.60 11.75 -8.50
C ASN A 91 -2.03 10.49 -7.74
N ASN A 92 -2.63 9.54 -8.47
CA ASN A 92 -3.14 8.30 -7.91
C ASN A 92 -2.11 7.16 -7.85
N TRP A 93 -0.81 7.45 -8.02
CA TRP A 93 0.23 6.42 -7.98
C TRP A 93 0.23 5.63 -6.66
N ASP A 94 -0.01 6.29 -5.53
CA ASP A 94 -0.11 5.63 -4.23
C ASP A 94 -1.25 4.58 -4.22
N ARG A 95 -2.38 4.91 -4.86
CA ARG A 95 -3.51 3.98 -5.00
C ARG A 95 -3.19 2.81 -5.92
N VAL A 96 -2.54 3.08 -7.06
CA VAL A 96 -2.09 2.03 -8.00
C VAL A 96 -1.07 1.11 -7.32
N ARG A 97 -0.17 1.66 -6.51
CA ARG A 97 0.82 0.88 -5.74
C ARG A 97 0.13 -0.04 -4.73
N ILE A 98 -0.83 0.47 -3.97
CA ILE A 98 -1.59 -0.33 -2.99
C ILE A 98 -2.39 -1.43 -3.70
N GLN A 99 -2.97 -1.16 -4.88
CA GLN A 99 -3.65 -2.20 -5.67
C GLN A 99 -2.72 -3.34 -6.10
N ARG A 100 -1.41 -3.09 -6.22
CA ARG A 100 -0.39 -4.12 -6.54
C ARG A 100 0.13 -4.85 -5.30
N LEU A 101 -0.22 -4.41 -4.09
CA LEU A 101 0.27 -4.98 -2.84
C LEU A 101 0.00 -6.49 -2.71
N PRO A 102 -1.18 -7.05 -3.05
CA PRO A 102 -1.41 -8.49 -2.93
C PRO A 102 -0.44 -9.33 -3.77
N VAL A 103 -0.13 -8.88 -4.99
CA VAL A 103 0.83 -9.56 -5.87
C VAL A 103 2.24 -9.48 -5.30
N LEU A 104 2.63 -8.33 -4.75
CA LEU A 104 3.93 -8.17 -4.07
C LEU A 104 4.04 -9.04 -2.81
N LEU A 105 2.96 -9.22 -2.06
CA LEU A 105 2.90 -10.13 -0.91
C LEU A 105 3.08 -11.59 -1.33
N ILE A 106 2.47 -12.00 -2.45
CA ILE A 106 2.69 -13.34 -3.02
C ILE A 106 4.17 -13.52 -3.40
N TYR A 107 4.75 -12.55 -4.11
CA TYR A 107 6.17 -12.62 -4.50
C TYR A 107 7.11 -12.68 -3.30
N THR A 108 6.87 -11.87 -2.27
CA THR A 108 7.68 -11.89 -1.05
C THR A 108 7.52 -13.20 -0.28
N ALA A 109 6.32 -13.78 -0.22
CA ALA A 109 6.09 -15.09 0.39
C ALA A 109 6.83 -16.22 -0.35
N VAL A 110 6.73 -16.25 -1.68
CA VAL A 110 7.43 -17.25 -2.52
C VAL A 110 8.94 -17.10 -2.39
N LEU A 111 9.45 -15.88 -2.41
CA LEU A 111 10.88 -15.61 -2.26
C LEU A 111 11.38 -16.04 -0.87
N GLY A 112 10.63 -15.74 0.19
CA GLY A 112 10.92 -16.20 1.55
C GLY A 112 10.93 -17.72 1.67
N ALA A 113 9.94 -18.41 1.08
CA ALA A 113 9.89 -19.86 1.03
C ALA A 113 11.08 -20.46 0.24
N GLY A 114 11.45 -19.84 -0.88
CA GLY A 114 12.60 -20.23 -1.70
C GLY A 114 13.92 -20.09 -0.96
N ILE A 115 14.14 -18.98 -0.25
CA ILE A 115 15.32 -18.78 0.61
C ILE A 115 15.36 -19.82 1.72
N LEU A 116 14.23 -20.07 2.40
CA LEU A 116 14.18 -21.07 3.47
C LEU A 116 14.52 -22.47 2.93
N ALA A 117 13.95 -22.85 1.78
CA ALA A 117 14.25 -24.12 1.13
C ALA A 117 15.75 -24.21 0.79
N LEU A 118 16.34 -23.15 0.24
CA LEU A 118 17.77 -23.08 -0.05
C LEU A 118 18.62 -23.25 1.21
N VAL A 119 18.26 -22.61 2.32
CA VAL A 119 18.97 -22.76 3.61
C VAL A 119 18.87 -24.20 4.13
N VAL A 120 17.68 -24.83 4.05
CA VAL A 120 17.48 -26.22 4.49
C VAL A 120 18.33 -27.19 3.65
N VAL A 121 18.40 -26.97 2.32
CA VAL A 121 19.26 -27.73 1.41
C VAL A 121 20.74 -27.51 1.76
N ALA A 122 21.18 -26.26 1.85
CA ALA A 122 22.57 -25.91 2.09
C ALA A 122 23.09 -26.39 3.46
N THR A 123 22.22 -26.45 4.48
CA THR A 123 22.57 -26.93 5.82
C THR A 123 22.45 -28.43 6.00
N GLY A 124 22.12 -29.19 4.93
CA GLY A 124 22.02 -30.65 4.98
C GLY A 124 20.92 -31.17 5.90
N ARG A 125 19.95 -30.32 6.29
CA ARG A 125 18.83 -30.70 7.18
C ARG A 125 17.69 -31.42 6.46
N LEU A 126 17.85 -31.66 5.16
CA LEU A 126 17.02 -32.63 4.46
C LEU A 126 17.44 -34.01 4.98
N ALA A 127 16.53 -34.68 5.70
CA ALA A 127 16.72 -36.08 6.06
C ALA A 127 16.78 -36.89 4.75
N TYR A 128 18.00 -37.13 4.25
CA TYR A 128 18.23 -38.05 3.16
C TYR A 128 17.89 -39.45 3.67
N ARG A 129 16.71 -39.95 3.30
CA ARG A 129 16.34 -41.34 3.54
C ARG A 129 17.06 -42.15 2.48
N GLU A 130 18.20 -42.75 2.83
CA GLU A 130 18.89 -43.70 1.97
C GLU A 130 17.88 -44.72 1.43
N GLU A 131 17.75 -44.78 0.10
CA GLU A 131 17.09 -45.89 -0.57
C GLU A 131 17.93 -47.12 -0.28
N ARG A 132 17.47 -47.98 0.64
CA ARG A 132 18.10 -49.27 0.89
C ARG A 132 18.04 -50.07 -0.41
N GLU A 133 19.20 -50.32 -1.03
CA GLU A 133 19.27 -51.27 -2.13
C GLU A 133 18.70 -52.63 -1.68
N PRO A 134 17.88 -53.30 -2.50
CA PRO A 134 17.45 -54.66 -2.21
C PRO A 134 18.68 -55.55 -2.26
N VAL A 135 19.03 -56.13 -1.11
CA VAL A 135 20.05 -57.18 -1.01
C VAL A 135 19.61 -58.32 -1.93
N ALA A 136 20.32 -58.51 -3.04
CA ALA A 136 20.17 -59.68 -3.89
C ALA A 136 20.64 -60.90 -3.10
N GLY A 137 19.69 -61.79 -2.79
CA GLY A 137 19.94 -63.13 -2.26
C GLY A 137 20.00 -64.17 -3.37
#